data_AF-A0A5F8G2H2-F1
#
_entry.id   AF-A0A5F8G2H2-F1
#
_cell.length_a   1.000
_cell.length_b   1.000
_cell.length_c   1.000
_cell.angle_alpha   90.00
_cell.angle_beta   90.00
_cell.angle_gamma   90.00
#
_symmetry.space_group_name_H-M   'P 1'
#
loop_
_entity.id
_entity.type
_entity.pdbx_description
1 polymer ?
#
loop_
_entity_poly.entity_id
_entity_poly.type
_entity_poly.pdbx_seq_one_letter_code
_entity_poly.pdbx_strand_id
1 'polypeptide(L)'
;MPEHHPGEMGGTMRLGKRTTVFKTEDSILRKLYGDVGCVEERHRHRYEVNPELIQQFEEKGLKFVGRDIEGERMEIIELANHPYFVAVQFHPEFSSRPMKPSPPYLGLLLAATGTLNAYLQQGCKLSSRGTFRKNLLIY
;
A
#
# COMPACT_ATOMS: atom_id res chain seq x y z
N MET A 1 3.32 9.57 16.15
CA MET A 1 2.78 9.11 17.45
C MET A 1 3.40 7.76 17.74
N PRO A 2 4.21 7.61 18.81
CA PRO A 2 4.86 6.34 19.12
C PRO A 2 3.82 5.27 19.50
N GLU A 3 4.20 4.00 19.38
CA GLU A 3 3.35 2.89 19.80
C GLU A 3 3.54 2.59 21.29
N HIS A 4 2.51 2.08 21.95
CA HIS A 4 2.59 1.64 23.33
C HIS A 4 2.13 0.18 23.39
N HIS A 5 3.06 -0.71 23.71
CA HIS A 5 2.80 -2.15 23.79
C HIS A 5 2.75 -2.60 25.25
N PRO A 6 1.85 -3.52 25.64
CA PRO A 6 1.84 -4.08 26.99
C PRO A 6 3.19 -4.71 27.34
N GLY A 7 3.79 -4.25 28.44
CA GLY A 7 5.10 -4.74 28.91
C GLY A 7 6.31 -3.93 28.43
N GLU A 8 6.14 -2.95 27.54
CA GLU A 8 7.19 -2.00 27.16
C GLU A 8 7.01 -0.67 27.91
N MET A 9 8.09 -0.12 28.48
CA MET A 9 8.05 1.19 29.13
C MET A 9 8.24 2.32 28.10
N GLY A 10 7.27 3.24 28.05
CA GLY A 10 7.30 4.41 27.17
C GLY A 10 6.82 4.13 25.74
N GLY A 11 7.01 5.10 24.86
CA GLY A 11 6.64 5.00 23.45
C GLY A 11 7.72 4.32 22.62
N THR A 12 7.35 3.28 21.86
CA THR A 12 8.27 2.50 21.04
C THR A 12 8.10 2.77 19.54
N MET A 13 9.08 2.30 18.75
CA MET A 13 9.11 2.50 17.31
C MET A 13 8.08 1.61 16.62
N ARG A 14 7.39 2.13 15.60
CA ARG A 14 6.59 1.28 14.71
C ARG A 14 7.54 0.42 13.88
N LEU A 15 7.66 -0.84 14.29
CA LEU A 15 8.61 -1.79 13.77
C LEU A 15 7.93 -3.12 13.41
N GLY A 16 8.45 -3.76 12.36
CA GLY A 16 8.06 -5.11 11.98
C GLY A 16 6.91 -5.13 10.98
N LYS A 17 6.32 -6.31 10.81
CA LYS A 17 5.22 -6.52 9.86
C LYS A 17 3.93 -5.93 10.44
N ARG A 18 3.26 -5.07 9.69
CA ARG A 18 1.97 -4.44 10.07
C ARG A 18 1.00 -4.48 8.90
N THR A 19 -0.28 -4.42 9.23
CA THR A 19 -1.37 -4.41 8.25
C THR A 19 -1.76 -2.99 7.92
N THR A 20 -1.75 -2.67 6.62
CA THR A 20 -2.32 -1.46 6.05
C THR A 20 -3.64 -1.80 5.36
N VAL A 21 -4.72 -1.12 5.71
CA VAL A 21 -6.05 -1.29 5.14
C VAL A 21 -6.30 -0.20 4.10
N PHE A 22 -6.69 -0.59 2.88
CA PHE A 22 -7.11 0.36 1.86
C PHE A 22 -8.47 0.96 2.21
N LYS A 23 -8.60 2.28 2.08
CA LYS A 23 -9.84 3.03 2.38
C LYS A 23 -10.69 3.35 1.15
N THR A 24 -10.20 3.04 -0.05
CA THR A 24 -10.90 3.28 -1.31
C THR A 24 -10.65 2.16 -2.32
N GLU A 25 -11.59 1.98 -3.26
CA GLU A 25 -11.41 1.15 -4.47
C GLU A 25 -10.64 1.90 -5.56
N ASP A 26 -10.70 3.23 -5.53
CA ASP A 26 -9.96 4.10 -6.45
C ASP A 26 -8.53 4.33 -5.94
N SER A 27 -7.71 3.28 -6.00
CA SER A 27 -6.26 3.32 -5.72
C SER A 27 -5.51 2.51 -6.76
N ILE A 28 -4.49 3.13 -7.36
CA ILE A 28 -3.59 2.43 -8.29
C ILE A 28 -2.84 1.33 -7.54
N LEU A 29 -2.38 1.63 -6.32
CA LEU A 29 -1.63 0.68 -5.52
C LEU A 29 -2.48 -0.54 -5.15
N ARG A 30 -3.75 -0.35 -4.77
CA ARG A 30 -4.69 -1.45 -4.51
C ARG A 30 -4.85 -2.38 -5.72
N LYS A 31 -5.00 -1.81 -6.92
CA LYS A 31 -5.10 -2.60 -8.18
C LYS A 31 -3.82 -3.40 -8.44
N LEU A 32 -2.65 -2.81 -8.19
CA LEU A 32 -1.36 -3.49 -8.34
C LEU A 32 -1.17 -4.61 -7.30
N TYR A 33 -1.72 -4.47 -6.09
CA TYR A 33 -1.79 -5.54 -5.09
C TYR A 33 -2.88 -6.59 -5.38
N GLY A 34 -3.66 -6.44 -6.45
CA GLY A 34 -4.65 -7.43 -6.90
C GLY A 34 -6.05 -7.25 -6.29
N ASP A 35 -6.42 -6.01 -5.97
CA ASP A 35 -7.71 -5.57 -5.41
C ASP A 35 -8.02 -6.05 -3.99
N VAL A 36 -6.99 -6.44 -3.25
CA VAL A 36 -7.09 -6.81 -1.83
C VAL A 36 -7.56 -5.63 -0.96
N GLY A 37 -8.26 -5.91 0.14
CA GLY A 37 -8.69 -4.90 1.10
C GLY A 37 -7.59 -4.41 2.04
N CYS A 38 -6.52 -5.21 2.21
CA CYS A 38 -5.37 -4.87 3.04
C CYS A 38 -4.09 -5.53 2.53
N VAL A 39 -2.95 -5.01 2.97
CA VAL A 39 -1.61 -5.55 2.71
C VAL A 39 -0.85 -5.65 4.02
N GLU A 40 0.13 -6.56 4.08
CA GLU A 40 1.03 -6.66 5.21
C GLU A 40 2.46 -6.38 4.77
N GLU A 41 3.04 -5.29 5.28
CA GLU A 41 4.38 -4.83 4.89
C GLU A 41 5.21 -4.49 6.14
N ARG A 42 6.52 -4.31 5.96
CA ARG A 42 7.45 -4.05 7.07
C ARG A 42 7.66 -2.55 7.28
N HIS A 43 7.54 -2.12 8.54
CA HIS A 43 7.74 -0.74 8.96
C HIS A 43 9.00 -0.60 9.82
N ARG A 44 9.58 0.61 9.78
CA ARG A 44 10.66 1.04 10.69
C ARG A 44 10.69 2.57 10.76
N HIS A 45 9.69 3.15 11.41
CA HIS A 45 9.55 4.62 11.54
C HIS A 45 8.87 5.02 12.86
N ARG A 46 8.82 6.32 13.15
CA ARG A 46 8.25 6.89 14.41
C ARG A 46 7.34 8.09 14.20
N TYR A 47 7.57 8.82 13.12
CA TYR A 47 6.82 10.03 12.79
C TYR A 47 5.62 9.66 11.94
N GLU A 48 4.50 10.29 12.24
CA GLU A 48 3.22 10.11 11.56
C GLU A 48 2.70 11.49 11.16
N VAL A 49 1.83 11.52 10.16
CA VAL A 49 1.09 12.74 9.80
C VAL A 49 0.21 13.17 10.98
N ASN A 50 0.15 14.47 11.26
CA ASN A 50 -0.80 15.02 12.23
C ASN A 50 -2.24 14.88 11.67
N PRO A 51 -3.16 14.15 12.33
CA PRO A 51 -4.53 13.99 11.87
C PRO A 51 -5.27 15.29 11.58
N GLU A 52 -4.97 16.35 12.32
CA GLU A 52 -5.59 17.68 12.15
C GLU A 52 -5.27 18.33 10.79
N LEU A 53 -4.19 17.90 10.13
CA LEU A 53 -3.76 18.43 8.84
C LEU A 53 -4.28 17.62 7.65
N ILE A 54 -4.89 16.45 7.88
CA ILE A 54 -5.30 15.51 6.82
C ILE A 54 -6.23 16.19 5.81
N GLN A 55 -7.27 16.85 6.32
CA GLN A 55 -8.27 17.49 5.47
C GLN A 55 -7.64 18.51 4.50
N GLN A 56 -6.65 19.29 4.97
CA GLN A 56 -5.97 20.30 4.16
C GLN A 56 -5.19 19.70 2.97
N PHE A 57 -4.70 18.47 3.12
CA PHE A 57 -4.03 17.74 2.03
C PHE A 57 -5.04 17.13 1.06
N GLU A 58 -6.12 16.53 1.57
CA GLU A 58 -7.15 15.89 0.75
C GLU A 58 -7.89 16.91 -0.13
N GLU A 59 -8.17 18.11 0.40
CA GLU A 59 -8.74 19.24 -0.36
C GLU A 59 -7.85 19.68 -1.54
N LYS A 60 -6.54 19.43 -1.45
CA LYS A 60 -5.55 19.72 -2.51
C LYS A 60 -5.27 18.53 -3.42
N GLY A 61 -6.02 17.43 -3.28
CA GLY A 61 -5.95 16.25 -4.14
C GLY A 61 -4.93 15.19 -3.71
N LEU A 62 -4.23 15.38 -2.58
CA LEU A 62 -3.38 14.34 -2.00
C LEU A 62 -4.24 13.43 -1.11
N LYS A 63 -4.57 12.24 -1.62
CA LYS A 63 -5.50 11.31 -1.00
C LYS A 63 -4.77 10.33 -0.08
N PHE A 64 -5.28 10.12 1.13
CA PHE A 64 -4.79 9.07 2.04
C PHE A 64 -5.55 7.76 1.81
N VAL A 65 -5.07 6.95 0.86
CA VAL A 65 -5.76 5.75 0.38
C VAL A 65 -5.54 4.51 1.24
N GLY A 66 -4.56 4.52 2.15
CA GLY A 66 -4.26 3.40 3.05
C GLY A 66 -3.92 3.87 4.46
N ARG A 67 -4.46 3.17 5.45
CA ARG A 67 -4.28 3.48 6.89
C ARG A 67 -3.99 2.23 7.69
N ASP A 68 -3.53 2.38 8.93
CA ASP A 68 -3.46 1.26 9.87
C ASP A 68 -4.87 0.71 10.22
N ILE A 69 -4.91 -0.37 10.99
CA ILE A 69 -6.15 -1.07 11.36
C ILE A 69 -7.07 -0.14 12.15
N GLU A 70 -6.49 0.62 13.08
CA GLU A 70 -7.17 1.59 13.94
C GLU A 70 -7.62 2.83 13.15
N GLY A 71 -7.01 3.10 11.99
CA GLY A 71 -7.34 4.22 11.11
C GLY A 71 -6.73 5.55 11.53
N GLU A 72 -5.82 5.54 12.50
CA GLU A 72 -5.14 6.71 13.06
C GLU A 72 -3.94 7.14 12.20
N ARG A 73 -3.23 6.17 11.60
CA ARG A 73 -1.99 6.41 10.87
C ARG A 73 -2.25 6.35 9.38
N MET A 74 -1.75 7.35 8.68
CA MET A 74 -1.82 7.41 7.23
C MET A 74 -0.57 6.76 6.63
N GLU A 75 -0.74 5.63 5.93
CA GLU A 75 0.38 4.79 5.52
C GLU A 75 0.62 4.79 4.00
N ILE A 76 -0.40 5.09 3.20
CA ILE A 76 -0.32 5.16 1.73
C ILE A 76 -1.00 6.45 1.26
N ILE A 77 -0.28 7.23 0.45
CA ILE A 77 -0.80 8.42 -0.24
C ILE A 77 -0.71 8.28 -1.75
N GLU A 78 -1.71 8.84 -2.43
CA GLU A 78 -1.74 8.99 -3.89
C GLU A 78 -2.15 10.43 -4.26
N LEU A 79 -1.51 11.03 -5.27
CA LEU A 79 -1.88 12.36 -5.76
C LEU A 79 -2.76 12.25 -7.00
N ALA A 80 -3.91 12.91 -6.97
CA ALA A 80 -4.81 12.99 -8.12
C ALA A 80 -4.14 13.73 -9.30
N ASN A 81 -4.56 13.41 -10.53
CA ASN A 81 -4.08 14.03 -11.77
C ASN A 81 -2.57 13.90 -12.03
N HIS A 82 -1.92 12.89 -11.47
CA HIS A 82 -0.53 12.54 -11.77
C HIS A 82 -0.46 11.09 -12.29
N PRO A 83 0.35 10.78 -13.33
CA PRO A 83 0.38 9.45 -13.95
C PRO A 83 0.71 8.32 -12.96
N TYR A 84 1.63 8.60 -12.03
CA TYR A 84 1.95 7.71 -10.91
C TYR A 84 2.65 8.50 -9.80
N PHE A 85 1.90 8.92 -8.79
CA PHE A 85 2.45 9.51 -7.57
C PHE A 85 1.95 8.70 -6.40
N VAL A 86 2.84 7.90 -5.83
CA VAL A 86 2.55 7.01 -4.71
C VAL A 86 3.65 7.20 -3.68
N ALA A 87 3.26 7.37 -2.42
CA ALA A 87 4.21 7.30 -1.31
C ALA A 87 3.68 6.36 -0.22
N VAL A 88 4.59 5.61 0.38
CA VAL A 88 4.29 4.60 1.40
C VAL A 88 5.19 4.79 2.60
N GLN A 89 4.66 4.54 3.80
CA GLN A 89 5.43 4.56 5.06
C GLN A 89 6.20 3.25 5.31
N PHE A 90 5.74 2.13 4.73
CA PHE A 90 6.43 0.85 4.83
C PHE A 90 7.60 0.74 3.85
N HIS A 91 8.37 -0.33 3.98
CA HIS A 91 9.52 -0.68 3.14
C HIS A 91 9.14 -1.77 2.11
N PRO A 92 8.62 -1.39 0.92
CA PRO A 92 8.22 -2.35 -0.11
C PRO A 92 9.38 -3.16 -0.70
N GLU A 93 10.62 -2.75 -0.49
CA GLU A 93 11.81 -3.44 -0.96
C GLU A 93 12.00 -4.81 -0.29
N PHE A 94 11.57 -4.97 0.96
CA PHE A 94 11.80 -6.21 1.71
C PHE A 94 10.90 -7.37 1.25
N SER A 95 9.75 -7.07 0.63
CA SER A 95 8.79 -8.05 0.10
C SER A 95 9.03 -8.40 -1.38
N SER A 96 9.91 -7.67 -2.08
CA SER A 96 10.21 -7.88 -3.50
C SER A 96 10.97 -9.18 -3.77
N ARG A 97 10.59 -9.93 -4.81
CA ARG A 97 11.26 -11.16 -5.29
C ARG A 97 11.30 -11.19 -6.83
N PRO A 98 12.22 -11.94 -7.47
CA PRO A 98 12.33 -11.96 -8.93
C PRO A 98 11.02 -12.29 -9.68
N MET A 99 10.28 -13.30 -9.20
CA MET A 99 9.01 -13.72 -9.80
C MET A 99 7.78 -12.95 -9.27
N LYS A 100 8.00 -12.05 -8.30
CA LYS A 100 6.96 -11.27 -7.65
C LYS A 100 7.55 -9.92 -7.25
N PRO A 101 7.78 -9.01 -8.22
CA PRO A 101 8.32 -7.69 -7.92
C PRO A 101 7.34 -6.95 -7.02
N SER A 102 7.89 -6.13 -6.13
CA SER A 102 7.06 -5.36 -5.21
C SER A 102 6.15 -4.37 -5.97
N PRO A 103 4.83 -4.36 -5.70
CA PRO A 103 3.86 -3.59 -6.48
C PRO A 103 4.15 -2.08 -6.61
N PRO A 104 4.61 -1.35 -5.57
CA PRO A 104 4.98 0.05 -5.72
C PRO A 104 6.10 0.29 -6.74
N TYR A 105 7.12 -0.57 -6.77
CA TYR A 105 8.22 -0.45 -7.72
C TYR A 105 7.83 -0.90 -9.13
N LEU A 106 7.03 -1.96 -9.25
CA LEU A 106 6.49 -2.38 -10.55
C LEU A 106 5.63 -1.26 -11.17
N GLY A 107 4.76 -0.65 -10.37
CA GLY A 107 3.93 0.49 -10.80
C GLY A 107 4.76 1.66 -11.30
N LEU A 108 5.84 2.01 -10.59
CA LEU A 108 6.77 3.07 -10.99
C LEU A 108 7.40 2.81 -12.37
N LEU A 109 7.91 1.59 -12.62
CA LEU A 109 8.53 1.21 -13.90
C LEU A 109 7.50 1.16 -15.04
N LEU A 110 6.31 0.64 -14.79
CA LEU A 110 5.22 0.63 -15.76
C LEU A 110 4.77 2.05 -16.11
N ALA A 111 4.73 2.96 -15.14
CA ALA A 111 4.41 4.36 -15.36
C ALA A 111 5.51 5.07 -16.18
N ALA A 112 6.78 4.85 -15.83
CA ALA A 112 7.92 5.40 -16.56
C ALA A 112 7.96 4.96 -18.03
N THR A 113 7.45 3.77 -18.34
CA THR A 113 7.38 3.23 -19.71
C THR A 113 6.04 3.51 -20.40
N GLY A 114 5.09 4.17 -19.75
CA GLY A 114 3.75 4.45 -20.31
C GLY A 114 2.85 3.22 -20.46
N THR A 115 3.19 2.09 -19.81
CA THR A 115 2.49 0.80 -19.95
C THR A 115 1.56 0.46 -18.78
N LEU A 116 1.50 1.31 -17.74
CA LEU A 116 0.70 1.08 -16.53
C LEU A 116 -0.77 0.80 -16.83
N ASN A 117 -1.45 1.62 -17.64
CA ASN A 117 -2.87 1.44 -17.95
C ASN A 117 -3.14 0.11 -18.67
N ALA A 118 -2.27 -0.26 -19.63
CA ALA A 118 -2.37 -1.53 -20.34
C ALA A 118 -2.18 -2.72 -19.37
N TYR A 119 -1.24 -2.62 -18.43
CA TYR A 119 -1.01 -3.64 -17.41
C TYR A 119 -2.22 -3.84 -16.49
N LEU A 120 -2.85 -2.74 -16.05
CA LEU A 120 -4.06 -2.78 -15.22
C LEU A 120 -5.24 -3.43 -15.98
N GLN A 121 -5.43 -3.08 -17.25
CA GLN A 121 -6.48 -3.66 -18.10
C GLN A 121 -6.28 -5.16 -18.38
N GLN A 122 -5.03 -5.63 -18.41
CA GLN A 122 -4.69 -7.05 -18.58
C GLN A 122 -4.83 -7.88 -17.30
N GLY A 123 -5.35 -7.29 -16.21
CA GLY A 123 -5.66 -8.01 -14.98
C GLY A 123 -4.47 -8.25 -14.04
N CYS A 124 -3.42 -7.42 -14.11
CA CYS A 124 -2.30 -7.42 -13.17
C CYS A 124 -1.68 -8.81 -12.93
N LYS A 125 -1.15 -9.45 -13.99
CA LYS A 125 -0.69 -10.86 -13.97
C LYS A 125 0.36 -11.21 -12.90
N LEU A 126 1.11 -10.23 -12.40
CA LEU A 126 2.14 -10.42 -11.35
C LEU A 126 1.66 -9.98 -9.96
N SER A 127 0.40 -9.53 -9.84
CA SER A 127 -0.19 -9.19 -8.55
C SER A 127 -0.26 -10.41 -7.62
N SER A 128 -0.33 -10.15 -6.32
CA SER A 128 -0.33 -11.14 -5.24
C SER A 128 -1.46 -12.18 -5.26
N ARG A 129 -2.33 -12.22 -6.27
CA ARG A 129 -3.29 -13.30 -6.44
C ARG A 129 -2.54 -14.62 -6.59
N GLY A 130 -2.63 -15.45 -5.55
CA GLY A 130 -2.11 -16.80 -5.55
C GLY A 130 -2.61 -17.55 -6.77
N THR A 131 -1.69 -18.02 -7.60
CA THR A 131 -1.91 -18.95 -8.71
C THR A 131 -2.35 -20.35 -8.24
N PHE A 132 -2.97 -20.46 -7.07
CA PHE A 132 -3.46 -21.70 -6.47
C PHE A 132 -4.85 -21.46 -5.88
N ARG A 133 -5.88 -21.44 -6.73
CA ARG A 133 -7.27 -21.87 -6.46
C ARG A 133 -8.14 -21.38 -7.61
N LYS A 134 -8.23 -22.18 -8.68
CA LYS A 134 -9.43 -22.19 -9.56
C LYS A 134 -9.62 -23.44 -10.44
N ASN A 135 -8.74 -24.45 -10.37
CA ASN A 135 -8.91 -25.71 -11.13
C ASN A 135 -8.85 -26.95 -10.24
N LEU A 136 -9.72 -27.06 -9.24
CA LEU A 136 -10.02 -28.36 -8.61
C LEU A 136 -11.48 -28.41 -8.13
N LEU A 137 -12.40 -28.31 -9.08
CA LEU A 137 -13.74 -28.89 -8.95
C LEU A 137 -13.99 -29.61 -10.29
N ILE A 138 -13.49 -30.84 -10.34
CA ILE A 138 -13.84 -31.83 -11.36
C ILE A 138 -14.41 -33.01 -10.56
N TYR A 139 -15.73 -33.19 -10.72
CA TYR A 139 -16.64 -34.23 -10.20
C TYR A 139 -16.76 -34.40 -8.68
#